data_AF-A0A4Q1F601-F1
#
_entry.id   AF-A0A4Q1F601-F1
#
_cell.length_a   1.000
_cell.length_b   1.000
_cell.length_c   1.000
_cell.angle_alpha   90.00
_cell.angle_beta   90.00
_cell.angle_gamma   90.00
#
_symmetry.space_group_name_H-M   'P 1'
#
loop_
_entity.id
_entity.type
_entity.pdbx_description
1 polymer ?
#
loop_
_entity_poly.entity_id
_entity_poly.type
_entity_poly.pdbx_seq_one_letter_code
_entity_poly.pdbx_strand_id
1 'polypeptide(L)'
;MPQHRFYPDEKFKEIEINASLQLKYAISNRGRLISFTDEIENGRLLKGGLSDGYPTFRFKVKKDDQIVNKYLFLYKLVAHYFIPKESEEQTYVLHLDYNRSNDDVRNLCWATKAEMMAHSRKSPKVIQAKKNLIEHNLKADGRKLTTTKVMLIKKILARPEQKTRLKMIAKQFGVSEMQIRRIASGENWGHVKV
;
A
#
# COMPACT_ATOMS: atom_id res chain seq x y z
N MET A 1 -20.57 -30.18 17.42
CA MET A 1 -19.35 -29.48 16.94
C MET A 1 -19.65 -28.94 15.54
N PRO A 2 -19.40 -27.67 15.21
CA PRO A 2 -19.70 -27.17 13.87
C PRO A 2 -18.78 -27.86 12.86
N GLN A 3 -19.35 -28.72 12.01
CA GLN A 3 -18.65 -29.32 10.88
C GLN A 3 -18.24 -28.20 9.92
N HIS A 4 -16.95 -27.90 9.85
CA HIS A 4 -16.42 -27.01 8.84
C HIS A 4 -16.45 -27.74 7.49
N ARG A 5 -17.28 -27.27 6.56
CA ARG A 5 -17.32 -27.82 5.21
C ARG A 5 -16.12 -27.30 4.42
N PHE A 6 -15.18 -28.18 4.09
CA PHE A 6 -14.13 -27.88 3.13
C PHE A 6 -14.74 -27.70 1.74
N TYR A 7 -14.15 -26.82 0.93
CA TYR A 7 -14.56 -26.73 -0.47
C TYR A 7 -13.99 -27.93 -1.24
N PRO A 8 -14.67 -28.43 -2.29
CA PRO A 8 -14.24 -29.63 -3.02
C PRO A 8 -12.84 -29.53 -3.63
N ASP A 9 -12.39 -28.33 -4.01
CA ASP A 9 -11.08 -28.06 -4.63
C ASP A 9 -10.05 -27.49 -3.64
N GLU A 10 -10.39 -27.46 -2.35
CA GLU A 10 -9.52 -26.94 -1.33
C GLU A 10 -8.53 -27.99 -0.84
N LYS A 11 -7.25 -27.64 -0.89
CA LYS A 11 -6.15 -28.50 -0.49
C LYS A 11 -5.44 -27.87 0.69
N PHE A 12 -5.24 -28.64 1.75
CA PHE A 12 -4.49 -28.21 2.93
C PHE A 12 -3.08 -28.78 2.91
N LYS A 13 -2.13 -28.01 3.44
CA LYS A 13 -0.76 -28.44 3.72
C LYS A 13 -0.39 -28.05 5.14
N GLU A 14 0.23 -28.97 5.88
CA GLU A 14 0.73 -28.72 7.22
C GLU A 14 1.83 -27.64 7.20
N ILE A 15 1.78 -26.74 8.17
CA ILE A 15 2.74 -25.64 8.32
C ILE A 15 3.89 -26.14 9.19
N GLU A 16 5.09 -26.14 8.62
CA GLU A 16 6.31 -26.47 9.33
C GLU A 16 6.70 -25.32 10.26
N ILE A 17 6.71 -25.59 11.57
CA ILE A 17 7.08 -24.62 12.59
C ILE A 17 8.20 -25.21 13.43
N ASN A 18 9.36 -24.57 13.38
CA ASN A 18 10.54 -24.91 14.19
C ASN A 18 10.37 -24.46 15.66
N ALA A 19 9.27 -24.88 16.29
CA ALA A 19 8.96 -24.66 17.70
C ALA A 19 7.96 -25.73 18.17
N SER A 20 8.10 -26.16 19.43
CA SER A 20 7.12 -27.04 20.07
C SER A 20 5.85 -26.24 20.38
N LEU A 21 4.77 -26.52 19.64
CA LEU A 21 3.44 -25.96 19.85
C LEU A 21 2.48 -27.07 20.33
N GLN A 22 1.43 -26.68 21.05
CA GLN A 22 0.42 -27.62 21.57
C GLN A 22 -0.41 -28.31 20.46
N LEU A 23 -0.60 -27.63 19.33
CA LEU A 23 -1.38 -28.09 18.20
C LEU A 23 -0.55 -28.00 16.92
N LYS A 24 -0.94 -28.77 15.92
CA LYS A 24 -0.47 -28.64 14.55
C LYS A 24 -1.36 -27.65 13.80
N TYR A 25 -0.83 -27.10 12.71
CA TYR A 25 -1.52 -26.09 11.91
C TYR A 25 -1.36 -26.39 10.44
N ALA A 26 -2.40 -26.13 9.64
CA ALA A 26 -2.35 -26.27 8.20
C ALA A 26 -2.96 -25.05 7.50
N ILE A 27 -2.48 -24.77 6.30
CA ILE A 27 -2.96 -23.68 5.44
C ILE A 27 -3.56 -24.26 4.16
N SER A 28 -4.70 -23.74 3.72
CA SER A 28 -5.25 -24.12 2.41
C SER A 28 -4.76 -23.26 1.26
N ASN A 29 -4.87 -23.79 0.05
CA ASN A 29 -4.74 -23.02 -1.21
C ASN A 29 -5.74 -21.84 -1.33
N ARG A 30 -6.72 -21.73 -0.43
CA ARG A 30 -7.67 -20.60 -0.33
C ARG A 30 -7.28 -19.59 0.76
N GLY A 31 -6.12 -19.76 1.41
CA GLY A 31 -5.66 -18.90 2.50
C GLY A 31 -6.37 -19.13 3.84
N ARG A 32 -7.01 -20.29 4.04
CA ARG A 32 -7.68 -20.63 5.31
C ARG A 32 -6.76 -21.39 6.25
N LEU A 33 -6.68 -20.94 7.49
CA LEU A 33 -5.84 -21.54 8.54
C LEU A 33 -6.68 -22.50 9.39
N ILE A 34 -6.17 -23.70 9.65
CA ILE A 34 -6.76 -24.65 10.59
C ILE A 34 -5.76 -25.05 11.67
N SER A 35 -6.27 -25.42 12.84
CA SER A 35 -5.51 -26.10 13.90
C SER A 35 -6.07 -27.49 14.15
N PHE A 36 -5.20 -28.47 14.37
CA PHE A 36 -5.58 -29.87 14.57
C PHE A 36 -4.61 -30.60 15.50
N THR A 37 -5.02 -31.77 16.01
CA THR A 37 -4.17 -32.67 16.82
C THR A 37 -3.63 -33.81 15.96
N ASP A 38 -4.55 -34.58 15.38
CA ASP A 38 -4.24 -35.82 14.68
C ASP A 38 -4.42 -35.64 13.17
N GLU A 39 -5.67 -35.40 12.73
CA GLU A 39 -6.05 -35.25 11.33
C GLU A 39 -6.53 -33.82 11.01
N ILE A 40 -6.16 -33.32 9.84
CA ILE A 40 -6.53 -32.00 9.30
C ILE A 40 -8.06 -31.90 9.17
N GLU A 41 -8.70 -32.99 8.81
CA GLU A 41 -10.12 -33.09 8.52
C GLU A 41 -10.99 -32.80 9.75
N ASN A 42 -10.48 -33.16 10.92
CA ASN A 42 -11.10 -32.92 12.22
C ASN A 42 -10.68 -31.57 12.84
N GLY A 43 -9.87 -30.80 12.10
CA GLY A 43 -9.32 -29.53 12.54
C GLY A 43 -10.37 -28.42 12.70
N ARG A 44 -10.03 -27.44 13.53
CA ARG A 44 -10.83 -26.22 13.75
C ARG A 44 -10.33 -25.10 12.84
N LEU A 45 -11.26 -24.44 12.15
CA LEU A 45 -10.95 -23.25 11.36
C LEU A 45 -10.59 -22.08 12.27
N LEU A 46 -9.45 -21.46 12.00
CA LEU A 46 -8.93 -20.31 12.71
C LEU A 46 -9.17 -19.04 11.91
N LYS A 47 -9.65 -17.98 12.58
CA LYS A 47 -9.80 -16.66 11.97
C LYS A 47 -8.45 -15.96 11.73
N GLY A 48 -7.42 -16.33 12.49
CA GLY A 48 -6.15 -15.60 12.49
C GLY A 48 -6.28 -14.17 13.03
N GLY A 49 -5.28 -13.35 12.76
CA GLY A 49 -5.29 -11.90 13.01
C GLY A 49 -5.03 -11.11 11.74
N LEU A 50 -4.97 -9.78 11.85
CA LEU A 50 -4.63 -8.88 10.74
C LEU A 50 -3.41 -8.04 11.07
N SER A 51 -2.55 -7.77 10.07
CA SER A 51 -1.44 -6.83 10.16
C SER A 51 -1.33 -6.06 8.85
N ASP A 52 -1.49 -4.74 8.88
CA ASP A 52 -1.53 -3.86 7.69
C ASP A 52 -2.51 -4.36 6.58
N GLY A 53 -3.62 -4.98 7.00
CA GLY A 53 -4.62 -5.57 6.10
C GLY A 53 -4.32 -6.99 5.61
N TYR A 54 -3.16 -7.57 5.95
CA TYR A 54 -2.82 -8.96 5.64
C TYR A 54 -3.29 -9.92 6.74
N PRO A 55 -3.92 -11.05 6.39
CA PRO A 55 -4.17 -12.16 7.30
C PRO A 55 -2.88 -12.74 7.87
N THR A 56 -2.89 -13.01 9.17
CA THR A 56 -1.72 -13.49 9.92
C THR A 56 -2.09 -14.67 10.82
N PHE A 57 -1.20 -15.66 10.84
CA PHE A 57 -1.16 -16.67 11.88
C PHE A 57 -0.25 -16.19 13.00
N ARG A 58 -0.79 -16.01 14.21
CA ARG A 58 -0.04 -15.57 15.39
C ARG A 58 0.11 -16.73 16.36
N PHE A 59 1.32 -16.95 16.88
CA PHE A 59 1.60 -18.01 17.83
C PHE A 59 2.70 -17.59 18.81
N LYS A 60 2.78 -18.29 19.93
CA LYS A 60 3.76 -18.04 20.99
C LYS A 60 4.79 -19.15 20.98
N VAL A 61 6.07 -18.78 21.11
CA VAL A 61 7.18 -19.73 21.23
C VAL A 61 7.89 -19.47 22.55
N LYS A 62 8.16 -20.54 23.31
CA LYS A 62 9.00 -20.45 24.51
C LYS A 62 10.47 -20.55 24.08
N LYS A 63 11.28 -19.56 24.47
CA LYS A 63 12.73 -19.55 24.25
C LYS A 63 13.39 -19.05 25.54
N ASP A 64 14.27 -19.86 26.13
CA ASP A 64 15.05 -19.51 27.33
C ASP A 64 14.16 -18.93 28.47
N ASP A 65 13.08 -19.65 28.80
CA ASP A 65 12.04 -19.24 29.76
C ASP A 65 11.26 -17.95 29.47
N GLN A 66 11.49 -17.31 28.33
CA GLN A 66 10.71 -16.18 27.85
C GLN A 66 9.69 -16.61 26.79
N ILE A 67 8.52 -15.98 26.82
CA ILE A 67 7.48 -16.14 25.80
C ILE A 67 7.68 -15.08 24.72
N VAL A 68 7.99 -15.52 23.51
CA VAL A 68 8.12 -14.64 22.33
C VAL A 68 6.89 -14.80 21.45
N ASN A 69 6.23 -13.68 21.14
CA ASN A 69 5.13 -13.67 20.18
C ASN A 69 5.70 -13.64 18.75
N LYS A 70 5.30 -14.60 17.93
CA LYS A 70 5.64 -14.67 16.50
C LYS A 70 4.38 -14.58 15.65
N TYR A 71 4.56 -14.20 14.41
CA TYR A 71 3.50 -14.24 13.42
C TYR A 71 4.05 -14.61 12.05
N LEU A 72 3.20 -15.24 11.25
CA LEU A 72 3.43 -15.57 9.84
C LEU A 72 2.30 -14.97 9.02
N PHE A 73 2.61 -14.49 7.83
CA PHE A 73 1.61 -14.00 6.90
C PHE A 73 1.02 -15.17 6.10
N LEU A 74 -0.32 -15.27 6.03
CA LEU A 74 -0.96 -16.41 5.38
C LEU A 74 -0.67 -16.44 3.88
N TYR A 75 -0.74 -15.31 3.16
CA TYR A 75 -0.35 -15.25 1.74
C TYR A 75 1.06 -15.80 1.44
N LYS A 76 2.03 -15.57 2.34
CA LYS A 76 3.38 -16.11 2.17
C LYS A 76 3.41 -17.62 2.35
N LEU A 77 2.64 -18.15 3.30
CA LEU A 77 2.49 -19.59 3.49
C LEU A 77 1.80 -20.22 2.28
N VAL A 78 0.72 -19.61 1.77
CA VAL A 78 0.04 -20.09 0.57
C VAL A 78 1.01 -20.13 -0.62
N ALA A 79 1.73 -19.04 -0.87
CA ALA A 79 2.70 -19.01 -1.97
C ALA A 79 3.84 -20.02 -1.79
N HIS A 80 4.35 -20.19 -0.56
CA HIS A 80 5.40 -21.15 -0.26
C HIS A 80 4.95 -22.60 -0.53
N TYR A 81 3.73 -22.95 -0.14
CA TYR A 81 3.24 -24.32 -0.22
C TYR A 81 2.58 -24.69 -1.56
N PHE A 82 2.03 -23.72 -2.29
CA PHE A 82 1.20 -24.00 -3.48
C PHE A 82 1.70 -23.37 -4.78
N ILE A 83 2.69 -22.48 -4.74
CA ILE A 83 3.19 -21.77 -5.93
C ILE A 83 4.67 -22.08 -6.12
N PRO A 84 5.07 -22.82 -7.17
CA PRO A 84 6.48 -23.01 -7.48
C PRO A 84 7.12 -21.67 -7.86
N LYS A 85 8.40 -21.51 -7.52
CA LYS A 85 9.20 -20.40 -8.00
C LYS A 85 9.81 -20.74 -9.36
N GLU A 86 9.88 -19.75 -10.23
CA GLU A 86 10.57 -19.86 -11.52
C GLU A 86 12.04 -19.44 -11.39
N SER A 87 12.38 -18.63 -10.38
CA SER A 87 13.73 -18.14 -10.12
C SER A 87 13.96 -17.87 -8.63
N GLU A 88 15.21 -18.00 -8.18
CA GLU A 88 15.64 -17.66 -6.81
C GLU A 88 15.50 -16.16 -6.51
N GLU A 89 15.55 -15.32 -7.53
CA GLU A 89 15.38 -13.86 -7.40
C GLU A 89 13.95 -13.47 -6.98
N GLN A 90 12.99 -14.38 -7.16
CA GLN A 90 11.60 -14.18 -6.77
C GLN A 90 11.45 -14.35 -5.25
N THR A 91 11.62 -13.23 -4.56
CA THR A 91 11.63 -13.14 -3.09
C THR A 91 10.39 -12.45 -2.52
N TYR A 92 9.54 -11.87 -3.37
CA TYR A 92 8.30 -11.20 -2.99
C TYR A 92 7.08 -12.00 -3.45
N VAL A 93 5.98 -11.90 -2.69
CA VAL A 93 4.69 -12.45 -3.09
C VAL A 93 3.72 -11.29 -3.28
N LEU A 94 3.01 -11.27 -4.41
CA LEU A 94 2.10 -10.19 -4.79
C LEU A 94 0.66 -10.70 -4.80
N HIS A 95 -0.26 -9.85 -4.33
CA HIS A 95 -1.69 -9.98 -4.59
C HIS A 95 -2.03 -9.31 -5.92
N LEU A 96 -2.49 -10.09 -6.90
CA LEU A 96 -2.78 -9.62 -8.26
C LEU A 96 -3.90 -8.57 -8.28
N ASP A 97 -4.91 -8.74 -7.43
CA ASP A 97 -6.06 -7.84 -7.28
C ASP A 97 -5.83 -6.62 -6.37
N TYR A 98 -4.63 -6.46 -5.80
CA TYR A 98 -4.30 -5.44 -4.79
C TYR A 98 -5.13 -5.51 -3.49
N ASN A 99 -5.80 -6.63 -3.23
CA ASN A 99 -6.50 -6.90 -1.99
C ASN A 99 -5.66 -7.80 -1.07
N ARG A 100 -5.10 -7.20 -0.04
CA ARG A 100 -4.21 -7.84 0.95
C ARG A 100 -4.85 -8.97 1.76
N SER A 101 -6.18 -9.08 1.75
CA SER A 101 -6.91 -10.14 2.44
C SER A 101 -7.35 -11.29 1.53
N ASN A 102 -7.10 -11.20 0.22
CA ASN A 102 -7.45 -12.25 -0.74
C ASN A 102 -6.26 -13.19 -0.97
N ASP A 103 -6.06 -14.11 -0.03
CA ASP A 103 -4.93 -15.04 -0.02
C ASP A 103 -5.19 -16.33 -0.82
N ASP A 104 -6.14 -16.30 -1.78
CA ASP A 104 -6.37 -17.41 -2.70
C ASP A 104 -5.14 -17.60 -3.61
N VAL A 105 -4.69 -18.84 -3.78
CA VAL A 105 -3.50 -19.18 -4.59
C VAL A 105 -3.55 -18.59 -6.00
N ARG A 106 -4.75 -18.46 -6.59
CA ARG A 106 -4.95 -17.92 -7.94
C ARG A 106 -4.75 -16.40 -7.99
N ASN A 107 -4.81 -15.73 -6.84
CA ASN A 107 -4.58 -14.30 -6.69
C ASN A 107 -3.14 -13.98 -6.27
N LEU A 108 -2.29 -14.99 -6.08
CA LEU A 108 -0.92 -14.81 -5.61
C LEU A 108 0.08 -15.17 -6.69
N CYS A 109 1.21 -14.46 -6.75
CA CYS A 109 2.36 -14.86 -7.54
C CYS A 109 3.67 -14.50 -6.85
N TRP A 110 4.73 -15.26 -7.16
CA TRP A 110 6.10 -14.91 -6.81
C TRP A 110 6.62 -13.84 -7.76
N ALA A 111 7.42 -12.91 -7.24
CA ALA A 111 7.95 -11.78 -7.99
C ALA A 111 9.33 -11.35 -7.50
N THR A 112 10.11 -10.81 -8.42
CA THR A 112 11.34 -10.07 -8.14
C THR A 112 11.02 -8.69 -7.55
N LYS A 113 12.05 -8.01 -7.03
CA LYS A 113 11.91 -6.63 -6.53
C LYS A 113 11.41 -5.66 -7.61
N ALA A 114 11.92 -5.81 -8.84
CA ALA A 114 11.56 -4.94 -9.96
C ALA A 114 10.09 -5.09 -10.33
N GLU A 115 9.60 -6.33 -10.44
CA GLU A 115 8.20 -6.66 -10.73
C GLU A 115 7.27 -6.18 -9.61
N MET A 116 7.63 -6.40 -8.35
CA MET A 116 6.89 -5.88 -7.19
C MET A 116 6.70 -4.36 -7.24
N MET A 117 7.78 -3.63 -7.56
CA MET A 117 7.70 -2.17 -7.70
C MET A 117 6.85 -1.75 -8.91
N ALA A 118 6.95 -2.47 -10.03
CA ALA A 118 6.12 -2.21 -11.22
C ALA A 118 4.63 -2.47 -10.94
N HIS A 119 4.31 -3.56 -10.25
CA HIS A 119 2.95 -3.91 -9.82
C HIS A 119 2.38 -2.85 -8.87
N SER A 120 3.15 -2.44 -7.85
CA SER A 120 2.74 -1.42 -6.88
C SER A 120 2.36 -0.10 -7.55
N ARG A 121 3.11 0.35 -8.57
CA ARG A 121 2.80 1.58 -9.34
C ARG A 121 1.47 1.51 -10.10
N LYS A 122 1.02 0.30 -10.46
CA LYS A 122 -0.26 0.07 -11.13
C LYS A 122 -1.44 -0.03 -10.16
N SER A 123 -1.20 -0.07 -8.85
CA SER A 123 -2.26 -0.15 -7.85
C SER A 123 -3.23 1.04 -7.95
N PRO A 124 -4.55 0.80 -8.02
CA PRO A 124 -5.55 1.89 -8.05
C PRO A 124 -5.42 2.85 -6.86
N LYS A 125 -5.10 2.31 -5.66
CA LYS A 125 -4.90 3.10 -4.43
C LYS A 125 -3.68 4.02 -4.54
N VAL A 126 -2.58 3.53 -5.12
CA VAL A 126 -1.36 4.32 -5.33
C VAL A 126 -1.59 5.42 -6.37
N ILE A 127 -2.28 5.09 -7.47
CA ILE A 127 -2.65 6.06 -8.50
C ILE A 127 -3.54 7.15 -7.90
N GLN A 128 -4.56 6.78 -7.11
CA GLN A 128 -5.45 7.74 -6.48
C GLN A 128 -4.72 8.60 -5.44
N ALA A 129 -3.86 8.01 -4.60
CA ALA A 129 -3.05 8.75 -3.64
C ALA A 129 -2.16 9.79 -4.33
N LYS A 130 -1.56 9.44 -5.48
CA LYS A 130 -0.76 10.37 -6.28
C LYS A 130 -1.62 11.52 -6.82
N LYS A 131 -2.82 11.24 -7.32
CA LYS A 131 -3.77 12.28 -7.77
C LYS A 131 -4.15 13.21 -6.63
N ASN A 132 -4.52 12.66 -5.47
CA ASN A 132 -4.88 13.44 -4.28
C ASN A 132 -3.73 14.32 -3.82
N LEU A 133 -2.49 13.82 -3.84
CA LEU A 133 -1.30 14.60 -3.48
C LEU A 133 -1.08 15.77 -4.43
N ILE A 134 -1.22 15.55 -5.74
CA ILE A 134 -1.12 16.62 -6.74
C ILE A 134 -2.21 17.66 -6.51
N GLU A 135 -3.46 17.24 -6.31
CA GLU A 135 -4.58 18.13 -6.04
C GLU A 135 -4.38 18.94 -4.75
N HIS A 136 -3.94 18.28 -3.68
CA HIS A 136 -3.60 18.93 -2.42
C HIS A 136 -2.51 19.98 -2.62
N ASN A 137 -1.43 19.63 -3.32
CA ASN A 137 -0.31 20.56 -3.55
C ASN A 137 -0.67 21.72 -4.46
N LEU A 138 -1.61 21.53 -5.39
CA LEU A 138 -2.15 22.62 -6.20
C LEU A 138 -2.96 23.60 -5.35
N LYS A 139 -3.75 23.10 -4.38
CA LYS A 139 -4.56 23.93 -3.48
C LYS A 139 -3.77 24.50 -2.30
N ALA A 140 -2.62 23.92 -1.98
CA ALA A 140 -1.81 24.31 -0.83
C ALA A 140 -1.08 25.63 -1.10
N ASP A 141 -1.12 26.51 -0.11
CA ASP A 141 -0.31 27.72 -0.12
C ASP A 141 1.18 27.38 -0.03
N GLY A 142 1.98 28.07 -0.85
CA GLY A 142 3.43 27.98 -0.76
C GLY A 142 3.99 28.85 0.36
N ARG A 143 5.21 28.55 0.81
CA ARG A 143 5.90 29.30 1.88
C ARG A 143 6.02 30.81 1.61
N LYS A 144 6.15 31.23 0.34
CA LYS A 144 6.28 32.65 -0.05
C LYS A 144 5.00 33.22 -0.67
N LEU A 145 4.34 32.44 -1.53
CA LEU A 145 3.15 32.81 -2.25
C LEU A 145 1.96 31.98 -1.77
N THR A 146 0.94 32.67 -1.30
CA THR A 146 -0.38 32.09 -1.00
C THR A 146 -1.33 32.37 -2.16
N THR A 147 -2.43 31.63 -2.23
CA THR A 147 -3.51 31.82 -3.21
C THR A 147 -3.98 33.28 -3.23
N THR A 148 -4.15 33.90 -2.06
CA THR A 148 -4.52 35.32 -1.93
C THR A 148 -3.47 36.27 -2.51
N LYS A 149 -2.18 36.03 -2.23
CA LYS A 149 -1.09 36.84 -2.81
C LYS A 149 -1.05 36.69 -4.32
N VAL A 150 -1.29 35.49 -4.85
CA VAL A 150 -1.33 35.23 -6.28
C VAL A 150 -2.53 35.88 -6.94
N MET A 151 -3.72 35.84 -6.32
CA MET A 151 -4.89 36.60 -6.79
C MET A 151 -4.59 38.10 -6.84
N LEU A 152 -3.90 38.64 -5.83
CA LEU A 152 -3.50 40.05 -5.82
C LEU A 152 -2.52 40.36 -6.95
N ILE A 153 -1.49 39.52 -7.16
CA ILE A 153 -0.55 39.65 -8.28
C ILE A 153 -1.32 39.65 -9.61
N LYS A 154 -2.23 38.70 -9.82
CA LYS A 154 -3.03 38.61 -11.05
C LYS A 154 -3.95 39.83 -11.25
N LYS A 155 -4.59 40.33 -10.20
CA LYS A 155 -5.37 41.58 -10.22
C LYS A 155 -4.52 42.79 -10.60
N ILE A 156 -3.29 42.88 -10.07
CA ILE A 156 -2.34 43.94 -10.41
C ILE A 156 -1.97 43.85 -11.89
N LEU A 157 -1.60 42.66 -12.37
CA LEU A 157 -1.19 42.43 -13.76
C LEU A 157 -2.31 42.65 -14.78
N ALA A 158 -3.56 42.41 -14.41
CA ALA A 158 -4.72 42.57 -15.29
C ALA A 158 -5.19 44.03 -15.46
N ARG A 159 -4.63 44.99 -14.71
CA ARG A 159 -5.03 46.40 -14.82
C ARG A 159 -4.55 46.98 -16.16
N PRO A 160 -5.42 47.61 -16.96
CA PRO A 160 -5.04 48.17 -18.27
C PRO A 160 -4.01 49.30 -18.16
N GLU A 161 -3.99 50.02 -17.04
CA GLU A 161 -3.03 51.11 -16.78
C GLU A 161 -1.83 50.69 -15.91
N GLN A 162 -1.54 49.39 -15.83
CA GLN A 162 -0.46 48.85 -14.99
C GLN A 162 0.92 49.33 -15.48
N LYS A 163 1.45 50.42 -14.88
CA LYS A 163 2.78 50.98 -15.18
C LYS A 163 3.92 50.39 -14.33
N THR A 164 3.61 49.59 -13.31
CA THR A 164 4.63 49.03 -12.41
C THR A 164 5.44 47.94 -13.11
N ARG A 165 6.77 48.10 -13.17
CA ARG A 165 7.69 47.09 -13.72
C ARG A 165 7.57 45.76 -12.96
N LEU A 166 7.63 44.62 -13.67
CA LEU A 166 7.52 43.28 -13.06
C LEU A 166 8.53 43.05 -11.92
N LYS A 167 9.74 43.61 -12.04
CA LYS A 167 10.78 43.59 -10.99
C LYS A 167 10.30 44.19 -9.67
N MET A 168 9.52 45.27 -9.72
CA MET A 168 9.00 45.94 -8.53
C MET A 168 7.87 45.12 -7.87
N ILE A 169 6.99 44.53 -8.69
CA ILE A 169 5.97 43.58 -8.21
C ILE A 169 6.67 42.39 -7.54
N ALA A 170 7.69 41.82 -8.17
CA ALA A 170 8.45 40.70 -7.64
C ALA A 170 9.07 41.03 -6.27
N LYS A 171 9.66 42.23 -6.13
CA LYS A 171 10.21 42.73 -4.86
C LYS A 171 9.14 42.84 -3.77
N GLN A 172 7.95 43.35 -4.09
CA GLN A 172 6.84 43.48 -3.14
C GLN A 172 6.41 42.13 -2.55
N PHE A 173 6.43 41.06 -3.37
CA PHE A 173 6.00 39.72 -2.95
C PHE A 173 7.18 38.81 -2.53
N GLY A 174 8.41 39.30 -2.52
CA GLY A 174 9.60 38.52 -2.11
C GLY A 174 9.94 37.35 -3.04
N VAL A 175 9.64 37.49 -4.33
CA VAL A 175 9.78 36.46 -5.37
C VAL A 175 10.67 36.94 -6.51
N SER A 176 11.09 36.02 -7.38
CA SER A 176 11.84 36.40 -8.58
C SER A 176 10.92 36.98 -9.66
N GLU A 177 11.47 37.82 -10.53
CA GLU A 177 10.72 38.36 -11.68
C GLU A 177 10.20 37.24 -12.60
N MET A 178 10.96 36.15 -12.73
CA MET A 178 10.54 34.94 -13.44
C MET A 178 9.28 34.31 -12.83
N GLN A 179 9.16 34.29 -11.49
CA GLN A 179 7.93 33.79 -10.84
C GLN A 179 6.72 34.65 -11.21
N ILE A 180 6.86 35.98 -11.30
CA ILE A 180 5.78 36.86 -11.75
C ILE A 180 5.41 36.56 -13.21
N ARG A 181 6.38 36.38 -14.12
CA ARG A 181 6.13 35.99 -15.52
C ARG A 181 5.39 34.66 -15.65
N ARG A 182 5.77 33.65 -14.85
CA ARG A 182 5.11 32.34 -14.81
C ARG A 182 3.68 32.41 -14.27
N ILE A 183 3.42 33.29 -13.30
CA ILE A 183 2.08 33.55 -12.78
C ILE A 183 1.22 34.27 -13.84
N ALA A 184 1.81 35.21 -14.57
CA ALA A 184 1.14 35.97 -15.62
C ALA A 184 0.73 35.08 -16.81
N SER A 185 1.64 34.21 -17.27
CA SER A 185 1.38 33.26 -18.36
C SER A 185 0.52 32.07 -17.94
N GLY A 186 0.31 31.84 -16.64
CA GLY A 186 -0.42 30.69 -16.12
C GLY A 186 0.38 29.39 -16.07
N GLU A 187 1.67 29.40 -16.45
CA GLU A 187 2.59 28.26 -16.26
C GLU A 187 2.65 27.82 -14.79
N ASN A 188 2.66 28.79 -13.88
CA ASN A 188 2.56 28.54 -12.44
C ASN A 188 1.31 29.20 -11.87
N TRP A 189 0.64 28.55 -10.93
CA TRP A 189 -0.64 29.00 -10.37
C TRP A 189 -1.74 29.28 -11.43
N GLY A 190 -1.72 28.58 -12.57
CA GLY A 190 -2.73 28.72 -13.63
C GLY A 190 -4.17 28.42 -13.17
N HIS A 191 -4.30 27.60 -12.11
CA HIS A 191 -5.56 27.23 -11.48
C HIS A 191 -6.21 28.38 -10.69
N VAL A 192 -5.44 29.37 -10.22
CA VAL A 192 -5.98 30.55 -9.51
C VAL A 192 -6.59 31.52 -10.53
N LYS A 193 -7.88 31.84 -10.40
CA LYS A 193 -8.59 32.80 -11.26
C LYS A 193 -8.84 34.11 -10.53
N VAL A 194 -9.01 35.19 -11.30
CA VAL A 194 -9.28 36.56 -10.85
C VAL A 194 -10.42 37.11 -11.67
#